data_AF-A0A8T4XL17-F1
#
_entry.id   AF-A0A8T4XL17-F1
#
_cell.length_a   1.000
_cell.length_b   1.000
_cell.length_c   1.000
_cell.angle_alpha   90.00
_cell.angle_beta   90.00
_cell.angle_gamma   90.00
#
_symmetry.space_group_name_H-M   'P 1'
#
loop_
_entity.id
_entity.type
_entity.pdbx_description
1 polymer ?
#
loop_
_entity_poly.entity_id
_entity_poly.type
_entity_poly.pdbx_seq_one_letter_code
_entity_poly.pdbx_strand_id
1 'polypeptide(L)'
;AKCGGIAVPLPIPSLMFRNLARLWSAFSGISLDVWGAARWAESAIAIAGFPKPGIRTMRVYEHPTTNKWIAGFMGTVRFAVKEDLYKEKYAKIAAALLRMAEITNVGVRRTAGLGMIKYIVPKSKLSSPQSQ
;
A
#
# COMPACT_ATOMS: atom_id res chain seq x y z
N ALA A 1 -27.01 -1.70 -5.47
CA ALA A 1 -26.44 -0.78 -6.47
C ALA A 1 -24.93 -1.00 -6.55
N LYS A 2 -24.39 -1.43 -7.71
CA LYS A 2 -22.95 -1.51 -7.90
C LYS A 2 -22.46 -0.08 -8.14
N CYS A 3 -21.90 0.56 -7.12
CA CYS A 3 -21.18 1.82 -7.32
C CYS A 3 -20.01 1.52 -8.27
N GLY A 4 -20.17 1.89 -9.54
CA GLY A 4 -19.10 1.91 -10.54
C GLY A 4 -18.12 3.01 -10.16
N GLY A 5 -17.34 2.79 -9.10
CA GLY A 5 -16.31 3.71 -8.68
C GLY A 5 -15.25 3.80 -9.76
N ILE A 6 -14.84 5.02 -10.08
CA ILE A 6 -13.70 5.28 -10.96
C ILE A 6 -12.47 4.59 -10.34
N ALA A 7 -11.81 3.72 -11.11
CA ALA A 7 -10.55 3.13 -10.69
C ALA A 7 -9.50 4.24 -10.67
N VAL A 8 -9.01 4.58 -9.48
CA VAL A 8 -7.96 5.58 -9.31
C VAL A 8 -6.60 4.86 -9.38
N PRO A 9 -5.80 5.05 -10.44
CA PRO A 9 -4.53 4.37 -10.60
C PRO A 9 -3.43 5.13 -9.85
N LEU A 10 -3.65 5.44 -8.57
CA LEU A 10 -2.70 6.13 -7.71
C LEU A 10 -2.59 5.42 -6.36
N PRO A 11 -1.38 5.37 -5.77
CA PRO A 11 -1.16 4.76 -4.46
C PRO A 11 -1.60 5.68 -3.32
N ILE A 12 -2.90 5.94 -3.24
CA ILE A 12 -3.50 6.75 -2.19
C ILE A 12 -3.48 5.93 -0.89
N PRO A 13 -2.84 6.41 0.21
CA PRO A 13 -2.75 5.68 1.48
C PRO A 13 -4.11 5.18 1.96
N SER A 14 -5.14 6.02 1.91
CA SER A 14 -6.48 5.66 2.38
C SER A 14 -7.12 4.51 1.61
N LEU A 15 -6.89 4.39 0.30
CA LEU A 15 -7.40 3.28 -0.50
C LEU A 15 -6.55 2.02 -0.24
N MET A 16 -5.24 2.20 -0.15
CA MET A 16 -4.27 1.13 0.05
C MET A 16 -4.48 0.42 1.40
N PHE A 17 -4.46 1.17 2.50
CA PHE A 17 -4.58 0.59 3.84
C PHE A 17 -5.98 0.05 4.14
N ARG A 18 -7.05 0.65 3.60
CA ARG A 18 -8.40 0.06 3.70
C ARG A 18 -8.49 -1.29 2.98
N ASN A 19 -7.88 -1.40 1.79
CA ASN A 19 -7.81 -2.68 1.10
C ASN A 19 -7.05 -3.73 1.92
N LEU A 20 -5.91 -3.36 2.51
CA LEU A 20 -5.11 -4.26 3.34
C LEU A 20 -5.81 -4.67 4.64
N ALA A 21 -6.47 -3.73 5.33
CA ALA A 21 -7.25 -4.05 6.52
C ALA A 21 -8.33 -5.09 6.23
N ARG A 22 -9.04 -4.95 5.11
CA ARG A 22 -10.04 -5.93 4.66
C ARG A 22 -9.42 -7.31 4.42
N LEU A 23 -8.23 -7.38 3.83
CA LEU A 23 -7.54 -8.66 3.61
C LEU A 23 -7.09 -9.29 4.92
N TRP A 24 -6.52 -8.49 5.82
CA TRP A 24 -6.09 -8.97 7.12
C TRP A 24 -7.27 -9.53 7.93
N SER A 25 -8.38 -8.81 7.98
CA SER A 25 -9.60 -9.25 8.67
C SER A 25 -10.17 -10.54 8.08
N ALA A 26 -10.02 -10.76 6.78
CA ALA A 26 -10.54 -11.96 6.12
C ALA A 26 -9.64 -13.19 6.31
N PHE A 27 -8.31 -13.03 6.41
CA PHE A 27 -7.38 -14.16 6.25
C PHE A 27 -6.36 -14.36 7.37
N SER A 28 -6.10 -13.39 8.25
CA SER A 28 -4.98 -13.50 9.20
C SER A 28 -5.27 -14.39 10.40
N GLY A 29 -6.53 -14.57 10.80
CA GLY A 29 -6.92 -15.20 12.07
C GLY A 29 -6.44 -14.45 13.34
N ILE A 30 -5.68 -13.36 13.20
CA ILE A 30 -5.09 -12.60 14.31
C ILE A 30 -5.90 -11.32 14.53
N SER A 31 -6.35 -11.15 15.77
CA SER A 31 -7.00 -9.93 16.26
C SER A 31 -6.02 -8.75 16.34
N LEU A 32 -6.08 -7.85 15.37
CA LEU A 32 -5.42 -6.55 15.40
C LEU A 32 -6.42 -5.44 15.04
N ASP A 33 -6.20 -4.24 15.59
CA ASP A 33 -6.96 -3.02 15.23
C ASP A 33 -6.51 -2.48 13.86
N VAL A 34 -6.73 -3.28 12.81
CA VAL A 34 -6.34 -2.94 11.43
C VAL A 34 -7.19 -1.82 10.84
N TRP A 35 -8.43 -1.69 11.28
CA TRP A 35 -9.33 -0.62 10.84
C TRP A 35 -8.95 0.71 11.50
N GLY A 36 -8.60 0.72 12.79
CA GLY A 36 -8.03 1.89 13.45
C GLY A 36 -6.70 2.31 12.82
N ALA A 37 -5.82 1.34 12.52
CA ALA A 37 -4.57 1.61 11.81
C ALA A 37 -4.80 2.16 10.39
N ALA A 38 -5.75 1.61 9.64
CA ALA A 38 -6.08 2.12 8.31
C ALA A 38 -6.64 3.54 8.35
N ARG A 39 -7.56 3.84 9.28
CA ARG A 39 -8.11 5.18 9.50
C ARG A 39 -7.03 6.18 9.93
N TRP A 40 -6.13 5.75 10.81
CA TRP A 40 -4.97 6.54 11.21
C TRP A 40 -4.06 6.84 10.01
N ALA A 41 -3.78 5.85 9.16
CA ALA A 41 -2.93 6.00 7.99
C ALA A 41 -3.47 7.03 6.98
N GLU A 42 -4.79 7.21 6.89
CA GLU A 42 -5.39 8.21 5.98
C GLU A 42 -4.92 9.64 6.28
N SER A 43 -4.70 9.95 7.57
CA SER A 43 -4.28 11.28 8.02
C SER A 43 -2.79 11.36 8.34
N ALA A 44 -2.20 10.25 8.80
CA ALA A 44 -0.83 10.23 9.31
C ALA A 44 0.20 9.90 8.22
N ILE A 45 -0.18 9.19 7.15
CA ILE A 45 0.76 8.77 6.10
C ILE A 45 0.57 9.63 4.86
N ALA A 46 1.61 10.37 4.50
CA ALA A 46 1.64 11.21 3.31
C ALA A 46 2.54 10.62 2.23
N ILE A 47 2.21 10.91 0.96
CA ILE A 47 3.12 10.66 -0.15
C ILE A 47 4.27 11.68 -0.05
N ALA A 48 5.48 11.18 0.13
CA ALA A 48 6.70 11.97 0.33
C ALA A 48 7.53 12.13 -0.95
N GLY A 49 7.12 11.51 -2.05
CA GLY A 49 7.70 11.74 -3.36
C GLY A 49 7.76 10.49 -4.24
N PHE A 50 8.19 10.71 -5.48
CA PHE A 50 8.29 9.70 -6.53
C PHE A 50 9.76 9.63 -6.99
N PRO A 51 10.59 8.74 -6.42
CA PRO A 51 11.98 8.60 -6.83
C PRO A 51 12.09 8.28 -8.32
N LYS A 52 13.12 8.81 -8.99
CA LYS A 52 13.36 8.55 -10.42
C LYS A 52 13.38 7.03 -10.69
N PRO A 53 12.73 6.54 -11.75
CA PRO A 53 12.11 7.29 -12.86
C PRO A 53 10.70 7.86 -12.59
N GLY A 54 10.16 7.70 -11.37
CA GLY A 54 8.84 8.17 -10.98
C GLY A 54 7.78 7.08 -11.04
N ILE A 55 6.51 7.50 -11.10
CA ILE A 55 5.36 6.61 -11.36
C ILE A 55 4.80 6.86 -12.75
N ARG A 56 4.29 5.80 -13.39
CA ARG A 56 3.55 5.88 -14.65
C ARG A 56 2.29 5.05 -14.57
N THR A 57 1.24 5.46 -15.27
CA THR A 57 0.02 4.67 -15.42
C THR A 57 0.17 3.73 -16.61
N MET A 58 -0.18 2.46 -16.42
CA MET A 58 -0.17 1.43 -17.46
C MET A 58 -1.59 0.87 -17.62
N ARG A 59 -2.02 0.73 -18.88
CA ARG A 59 -3.23 -0.01 -19.22
C ARG A 59 -2.87 -1.47 -19.47
N VAL A 60 -3.62 -2.38 -18.87
CA VAL A 60 -3.48 -3.82 -19.03
C VAL A 60 -4.80 -4.37 -19.55
N TYR A 61 -4.76 -5.10 -20.66
CA TYR A 61 -5.92 -5.76 -21.24
C TYR A 61 -6.12 -7.13 -20.58
N GLU A 62 -7.36 -7.43 -20.21
CA GLU A 62 -7.68 -8.66 -19.48
C GLU A 62 -7.72 -9.90 -20.39
N HIS A 63 -8.12 -9.71 -21.64
CA HIS A 63 -8.22 -10.80 -22.62
C HIS A 63 -8.00 -10.23 -24.02
N PRO A 64 -7.24 -10.91 -24.91
CA PRO A 64 -6.93 -10.40 -26.26
C PRO A 64 -8.18 -10.08 -27.10
N THR A 65 -9.28 -10.82 -26.89
CA THR A 65 -10.51 -10.68 -27.67
C THR A 65 -11.55 -9.75 -27.07
N THR A 66 -11.42 -9.41 -25.77
CA THR A 66 -12.35 -8.46 -25.14
C THR A 66 -11.62 -7.14 -24.95
N ASN A 67 -12.19 -6.03 -25.41
CA ASN A 67 -11.61 -4.70 -25.22
C ASN A 67 -11.72 -4.18 -23.76
N LYS A 68 -11.73 -5.10 -22.78
CA LYS A 68 -11.75 -4.83 -21.35
C LYS A 68 -10.33 -4.61 -20.88
N TRP A 69 -10.08 -3.42 -20.37
CA TRP A 69 -8.79 -3.03 -19.83
C TRP A 69 -8.96 -2.44 -18.43
N ILE A 70 -7.90 -2.54 -17.65
CA ILE A 70 -7.74 -1.87 -16.37
C ILE A 70 -6.50 -0.99 -16.39
N ALA A 71 -6.58 0.18 -15.78
CA ALA A 71 -5.42 1.03 -15.55
C ALA A 71 -4.92 0.86 -14.11
N GLY A 72 -3.61 0.73 -13.96
CA GLY A 72 -2.90 0.77 -12.68
C GLY A 72 -1.66 1.63 -12.79
N PHE A 73 -0.96 1.86 -11.67
CA PHE A 73 0.35 2.52 -11.71
C PHE A 73 1.49 1.52 -11.58
N MET A 74 2.65 1.91 -12.09
CA MET A 74 3.93 1.24 -11.88
C MET A 74 4.96 2.28 -11.48
N GLY A 75 5.81 1.93 -10.51
CA GLY A 75 6.92 2.77 -10.06
C GLY A 75 7.12 2.71 -8.56
N THR A 76 8.04 3.55 -8.07
CA THR A 76 8.36 3.62 -6.64
C THR A 76 7.71 4.87 -6.03
N VAL A 77 7.10 4.69 -4.86
CA VAL A 77 6.53 5.79 -4.08
C VAL A 77 7.15 5.79 -2.69
N ARG A 78 7.59 6.96 -2.24
CA ARG A 78 8.01 7.16 -0.86
C ARG A 78 6.82 7.64 -0.06
N PHE A 79 6.69 7.09 1.13
CA PHE A 79 5.73 7.55 2.13
C PHE A 79 6.48 8.08 3.33
N ALA A 80 5.91 9.09 3.99
CA ALA A 80 6.36 9.60 5.27
C ALA A 80 5.20 9.53 6.26
N VAL A 81 5.52 9.23 7.51
CA VAL A 81 4.57 9.36 8.61
C VAL A 81 4.77 10.76 9.19
N LYS A 82 3.69 11.53 9.33
CA LYS A 82 3.75 12.82 9.99
C LYS A 82 4.03 12.64 11.49
N GLU A 83 5.00 13.37 12.01
CA GLU A 83 5.50 13.20 13.39
C GLU A 83 4.43 13.52 14.44
N ASP A 84 3.64 14.57 14.21
CA ASP A 84 2.52 15.02 15.06
C ASP A 84 1.43 13.95 15.22
N LEU A 85 1.27 13.09 14.22
CA LEU A 85 0.27 12.03 14.21
C LEU A 85 0.86 10.66 14.48
N TYR A 86 2.16 10.55 14.79
CA TYR A 86 2.80 9.25 14.98
C TYR A 86 2.18 8.47 16.15
N LYS A 87 1.74 7.25 15.88
CA LYS A 87 1.26 6.30 16.90
C LYS A 87 1.98 4.98 16.69
N GLU A 88 2.89 4.64 17.59
CA GLU A 88 3.75 3.45 17.46
C GLU A 88 2.96 2.16 17.21
N LYS A 89 1.86 1.96 17.96
CA LYS A 89 0.95 0.83 17.78
C LYS A 89 0.45 0.73 16.33
N TYR A 90 -0.02 1.84 15.76
CA TYR A 90 -0.55 1.85 14.40
C TYR A 90 0.53 1.81 13.33
N ALA A 91 1.71 2.38 13.58
CA ALA A 91 2.87 2.25 12.70
C ALA A 91 3.31 0.78 12.57
N LYS A 92 3.35 0.03 13.69
CA LYS A 92 3.64 -1.41 13.69
C LYS A 92 2.60 -2.22 12.91
N ILE A 93 1.32 -1.94 13.12
CA ILE A 93 0.23 -2.60 12.38
C ILE A 93 0.31 -2.26 10.88
N ALA A 94 0.52 -1.00 10.52
CA ALA A 94 0.69 -0.58 9.13
C ALA A 94 1.88 -1.29 8.46
N ALA A 95 3.01 -1.43 9.16
CA ALA A 95 4.15 -2.19 8.65
C ALA A 95 3.83 -3.68 8.46
N ALA A 96 3.05 -4.30 9.36
CA ALA A 96 2.60 -5.68 9.21
C ALA A 96 1.66 -5.85 8.01
N LEU A 97 0.72 -4.92 7.81
CA LEU A 97 -0.16 -4.87 6.64
C LEU A 97 0.64 -4.78 5.33
N LEU A 98 1.68 -3.93 5.28
CA LEU A 98 2.55 -3.78 4.12
C LEU A 98 3.40 -5.03 3.83
N ARG A 99 3.86 -5.74 4.87
CA ARG A 99 4.55 -7.03 4.69
C ARG A 99 3.60 -8.10 4.14
N MET A 100 2.37 -8.18 4.65
CA MET A 100 1.35 -9.07 4.10
C MET A 100 1.02 -8.72 2.64
N ALA A 101 1.04 -7.43 2.29
CA ALA A 101 0.76 -6.95 0.95
C ALA A 101 1.78 -7.43 -0.10
N GLU A 102 3.02 -7.72 0.28
CA GLU A 102 4.02 -8.30 -0.65
C GLU A 102 3.61 -9.71 -1.12
N ILE A 103 2.88 -10.46 -0.30
CA ILE A 103 2.40 -11.82 -0.61
C ILE A 103 1.02 -11.75 -1.26
N THR A 104 0.14 -10.93 -0.71
CA THR A 104 -1.29 -10.92 -1.07
C THR A 104 -1.63 -9.97 -2.21
N ASN A 105 -0.68 -9.13 -2.63
CA ASN A 105 -0.86 -7.99 -3.53
C ASN A 105 -1.89 -6.97 -3.00
N VAL A 106 -1.99 -5.82 -3.65
CA VAL A 106 -2.91 -4.73 -3.24
C VAL A 106 -3.97 -4.46 -4.31
N GLY A 107 -5.15 -4.05 -3.86
CA GLY A 107 -6.21 -3.58 -4.75
C GLY A 107 -7.06 -4.72 -5.33
N VAL A 108 -7.34 -4.64 -6.63
CA VAL A 108 -8.27 -5.52 -7.35
C VAL A 108 -7.52 -6.44 -8.31
N ARG A 109 -8.14 -7.55 -8.72
CA ARG A 109 -7.62 -8.49 -9.74
C ARG A 109 -6.21 -9.02 -9.45
N ARG A 110 -5.92 -9.22 -8.16
CA ARG A 110 -4.65 -9.72 -7.63
C ARG A 110 -4.28 -11.12 -8.17
N THR A 111 -5.29 -11.93 -8.51
CA THR A 111 -5.13 -13.25 -9.15
C THR A 111 -4.64 -13.18 -10.59
N ALA A 112 -4.80 -12.04 -11.27
CA ALA A 112 -4.24 -11.79 -12.59
C ALA A 112 -2.85 -11.12 -12.53
N GLY A 113 -2.19 -11.14 -11.37
CA GLY A 113 -0.87 -10.55 -11.17
C GLY A 113 -0.85 -9.02 -10.99
N LEU A 114 -2.02 -8.38 -10.81
CA LEU A 114 -2.09 -6.94 -10.59
C LEU A 114 -1.82 -6.56 -9.13
N GLY A 115 -1.28 -5.37 -8.93
CA GLY A 115 -1.10 -4.78 -7.60
C GLY A 115 0.04 -5.40 -6.79
N MET A 116 1.00 -6.05 -7.44
CA MET A 116 2.22 -6.52 -6.79
C MET A 116 3.02 -5.35 -6.25
N ILE A 117 3.48 -5.46 -5.01
CA ILE A 117 4.31 -4.45 -4.37
C ILE A 117 5.55 -5.07 -3.74
N LYS A 118 6.56 -4.24 -3.51
CA LYS A 118 7.69 -4.53 -2.64
C LYS A 118 7.77 -3.45 -1.57
N TYR A 119 7.75 -3.84 -0.31
CA TYR A 119 7.88 -2.95 0.82
C TYR A 119 9.35 -2.74 1.15
N ILE A 120 9.84 -1.52 0.91
CA ILE A 120 11.24 -1.17 1.11
C ILE A 120 11.34 -0.31 2.36
N VAL A 121 12.01 -0.84 3.39
CA VAL A 121 12.36 -0.06 4.57
C VAL A 121 13.65 0.71 4.27
N PRO A 122 13.70 2.03 4.53
CA PRO A 122 14.95 2.78 4.44
C PRO A 122 16.00 2.14 5.36
N LYS A 123 17.25 2.04 4.89
CA LYS A 123 18.38 1.67 5.75
C LYS A 123 18.68 2.88 6.67
N SER A 124 17.94 3.04 7.75
CA SER A 124 18.32 3.98 8.81
C SER A 124 19.48 3.37 9.59
N LYS A 125 20.68 3.97 9.50
CA LYS A 125 21.92 3.70 10.27
C LYS A 125 21.90 2.40 11.10
N LEU A 126 22.16 1.26 10.44
CA LEU A 126 22.47 0.00 11.15
C LEU A 126 23.95 -0.08 11.57
N SER A 127 24.69 1.04 11.53
CA SER A 127 26.07 1.14 11.99
C SER A 127 26.43 2.61 12.30
N SER A 128 26.16 3.06 13.51
CA SER A 128 27.10 3.94 14.20
C SER A 128 27.57 3.15 15.41
N PRO A 129 28.80 2.60 15.41
CA PRO A 129 29.42 2.19 16.65
C PRO A 129 29.41 3.41 17.56
N GLN A 130 28.97 3.23 18.80
CA GLN A 130 29.24 4.21 19.85
C GLN A 130 30.76 4.36 19.89
N SER A 131 31.25 5.50 19.38
CA SER A 131 32.60 5.95 19.66
C SER A 131 32.68 6.21 21.16
N GLN A 132 33.76 5.68 21.72
CA GLN A 132 34.17 5.69 23.12
C GLN A 132 34.14 7.08 23.74
#